data_AF-A0A0N0P780-F1
#
_entry.id   AF-A0A0N0P780-F1
#
_cell.length_a   1.000
_cell.length_b   1.000
_cell.length_c   1.000
_cell.angle_alpha   90.00
_cell.angle_beta   90.00
_cell.angle_gamma   90.00
#
_symmetry.space_group_name_H-M   'P 1'
#
loop_
_entity.id
_entity.type
_entity.pdbx_description
1 polymer ?
#
loop_
_entity_poly.entity_id
_entity_poly.type
_entity_poly.pdbx_seq_one_letter_code
_entity_poly.pdbx_strand_id
1 'polypeptide(L)'
;MKVELTLQYLDEWMLRWRKFQTESDWQIEKNRQWWRRANIVVAGTVMGALTMYTAGSATIRRQFGAPHFFDIGIDARIKESVTQAMTSRWRYTPQGYGRLLVVGVPTFIVFATSEHIQERRRLRAYVRQKTVFGEQARRLVESGKIEEYLPVNIHSTLPQNQKQLYA
;
A
#
# COMPACT_ATOMS: atom_id res chain seq x y z
N MET A 1 -1.36 19.48 -6.28
CA MET A 1 -2.54 18.70 -6.71
C MET A 1 -2.79 17.58 -5.70
N LYS A 2 -4.00 17.47 -5.15
CA LYS A 2 -4.35 16.42 -4.17
C LYS A 2 -4.62 15.12 -4.93
N VAL A 3 -3.62 14.23 -4.99
CA VAL A 3 -3.64 12.99 -5.78
C VAL A 3 -4.82 12.10 -5.39
N GLU A 4 -4.99 11.85 -4.09
CA GLU A 4 -6.06 11.02 -3.53
C GLU A 4 -7.45 11.54 -3.92
N LEU A 5 -7.69 12.85 -3.78
CA LEU A 5 -8.96 13.47 -4.16
C LEU A 5 -9.25 13.29 -5.65
N THR A 6 -8.23 13.44 -6.49
CA THR A 6 -8.36 13.26 -7.94
C THR A 6 -8.68 11.82 -8.30
N LEU A 7 -7.99 10.87 -7.65
CA LEU A 7 -8.22 9.45 -7.83
C LEU A 7 -9.58 9.01 -7.31
N GLN A 8 -10.11 9.62 -6.25
CA GLN A 8 -11.45 9.33 -5.75
C GLN A 8 -12.51 9.61 -6.82
N TYR A 9 -12.47 10.79 -7.44
CA TYR A 9 -13.38 11.12 -8.55
C TYR A 9 -13.15 10.24 -9.78
N LEU A 10 -11.89 9.95 -10.11
CA LEU A 10 -11.57 9.04 -11.21
C LEU A 10 -12.13 7.64 -10.95
N ASP A 11 -12.03 7.14 -9.72
CA ASP A 11 -12.51 5.81 -9.32
C ASP A 11 -14.05 5.74 -9.37
N GLU A 12 -14.74 6.76 -8.87
CA GLU A 12 -16.20 6.88 -8.98
C GLU A 12 -16.64 6.85 -10.46
N TRP A 13 -15.93 7.59 -11.32
CA TRP A 13 -16.20 7.62 -12.75
C TRP A 13 -15.88 6.28 -13.43
N MET A 14 -14.76 5.64 -13.09
CA MET A 14 -14.36 4.32 -13.58
C MET A 14 -15.36 3.23 -13.19
N LEU A 15 -15.90 3.28 -11.97
CA LEU A 15 -16.94 2.34 -11.52
C LEU A 15 -18.23 2.51 -12.32
N ARG A 16 -18.66 3.76 -12.55
CA ARG A 16 -19.85 4.05 -13.36
C ARG A 16 -19.69 3.61 -14.81
N TRP A 17 -18.51 3.80 -15.38
CA TRP A 17 -18.20 3.55 -16.79
C TRP A 17 -17.30 2.33 -17.01
N ARG A 18 -17.39 1.32 -16.13
CA ARG A 18 -16.50 0.15 -16.10
C ARG A 18 -16.40 -0.60 -17.43
N LYS A 19 -17.42 -0.54 -18.28
CA LYS A 19 -17.43 -1.15 -19.62
C LYS A 19 -16.30 -0.67 -20.54
N PHE A 20 -15.77 0.53 -20.31
CA PHE A 20 -14.64 1.10 -21.08
C PHE A 20 -13.26 0.71 -20.53
N GLN A 21 -13.20 -0.14 -19.52
CA GLN A 21 -11.94 -0.61 -18.94
C GLN A 21 -11.20 -1.49 -19.94
N THR A 22 -9.96 -1.10 -20.24
CA THR A 22 -9.06 -1.90 -21.06
C THR A 22 -8.22 -2.84 -20.18
N GLU A 23 -7.60 -3.85 -20.81
CA GLU A 23 -6.69 -4.76 -20.11
C GLU A 23 -5.48 -4.01 -19.51
N SER A 24 -4.96 -2.99 -20.20
CA SER A 24 -3.89 -2.16 -19.66
C SER A 24 -4.34 -1.36 -18.43
N ASP A 25 -5.60 -0.90 -18.37
CA ASP A 25 -6.14 -0.22 -17.18
C ASP A 25 -6.31 -1.22 -16.03
N TRP A 26 -6.66 -2.47 -16.32
CA TRP A 26 -6.73 -3.55 -15.34
C TRP A 26 -5.36 -3.90 -14.75
N GLN A 27 -4.30 -3.95 -15.56
CA GLN A 27 -2.95 -4.23 -15.07
C GLN A 27 -2.45 -3.14 -14.12
N ILE A 28 -2.83 -1.87 -14.33
CA ILE A 28 -2.54 -0.77 -13.38
C ILE A 28 -3.18 -1.07 -12.02
N GLU A 29 -4.46 -1.44 -11.99
CA GLU A 29 -5.16 -1.77 -10.74
C GLU A 29 -4.59 -3.01 -10.05
N LYS A 30 -4.28 -4.05 -10.82
CA LYS A 30 -3.67 -5.27 -10.30
C LYS A 30 -2.31 -4.97 -9.66
N ASN A 31 -1.48 -4.16 -10.31
CA ASN A 31 -0.20 -3.72 -9.76
C ASN A 31 -0.39 -2.90 -8.49
N ARG A 32 -1.39 -2.00 -8.44
CA ARG A 32 -1.72 -1.25 -7.21
C ARG A 32 -2.14 -2.18 -6.07
N GLN A 33 -2.98 -3.18 -6.33
CA GLN A 33 -3.39 -4.15 -5.31
C GLN A 33 -2.20 -4.95 -4.77
N TRP A 34 -1.28 -5.34 -5.64
CA TRP A 34 -0.05 -6.01 -5.24
C TRP A 34 0.80 -5.11 -4.33
N TRP A 35 1.01 -3.85 -4.72
CA TRP A 35 1.75 -2.88 -3.90
C TRP A 35 1.07 -2.58 -2.57
N ARG A 36 -0.27 -2.54 -2.52
CA ARG A 36 -1.00 -2.38 -1.25
C ARG A 36 -0.73 -3.53 -0.29
N ARG A 37 -0.69 -4.78 -0.79
CA ARG A 37 -0.31 -5.95 0.03
C ARG A 37 1.14 -5.84 0.50
N ALA A 38 2.05 -5.43 -0.39
CA ALA A 38 3.45 -5.22 -0.04
C ALA A 38 3.62 -4.13 1.03
N ASN A 39 2.91 -3.01 0.91
CA ASN A 39 2.93 -1.91 1.90
C ASN A 39 2.43 -2.37 3.27
N ILE A 40 1.37 -3.19 3.33
CA ILE A 40 0.88 -3.80 4.58
C ILE A 40 1.96 -4.69 5.20
N VAL A 41 2.64 -5.51 4.40
CA VAL A 41 3.74 -6.36 4.89
C VAL A 41 4.88 -5.50 5.44
N VAL A 42 5.31 -4.47 4.72
CA VAL A 42 6.38 -3.55 5.17
C VAL A 42 6.00 -2.86 6.48
N ALA A 43 4.78 -2.31 6.57
CA ALA A 43 4.28 -1.69 7.80
C ALA A 43 4.21 -2.69 8.96
N GLY A 44 3.75 -3.92 8.70
CA GLY A 44 3.73 -5.01 9.67
C GLY A 44 5.14 -5.39 10.16
N THR A 45 6.13 -5.43 9.27
CA THR A 45 7.52 -5.67 9.63
C THR A 45 8.07 -4.55 10.52
N VAL A 46 7.81 -3.29 10.18
CA VAL A 46 8.22 -2.13 11.00
C VAL A 46 7.57 -2.19 12.38
N MET A 47 6.27 -2.46 12.45
CA MET A 47 5.54 -2.60 13.70
C MET A 47 6.11 -3.74 14.56
N GLY A 48 6.36 -4.90 13.95
CA GLY A 48 6.94 -6.07 14.62
C GLY A 48 8.35 -5.78 15.16
N ALA A 49 9.21 -5.18 14.34
CA ALA A 49 10.56 -4.81 14.73
C ALA A 49 10.58 -3.80 15.89
N LEU A 50 9.78 -2.73 15.81
CA LEU A 50 9.67 -1.72 16.87
C LEU A 50 9.07 -2.32 18.15
N THR A 51 8.09 -3.22 18.01
CA THR A 51 7.51 -3.95 19.14
C THR A 51 8.56 -4.82 19.84
N MET A 52 9.36 -5.57 19.09
CA MET A 52 10.44 -6.38 19.67
C MET A 52 11.53 -5.52 20.30
N TYR A 53 11.88 -4.41 19.66
CA TYR A 53 12.90 -3.49 20.16
C TYR A 53 12.49 -2.84 21.49
N THR A 54 11.22 -2.47 21.62
CA THR A 54 10.65 -1.83 22.82
C THR A 54 10.11 -2.80 23.87
N ALA A 55 10.12 -4.11 23.59
CA ALA A 55 9.65 -5.13 24.53
C ALA A 55 10.63 -5.31 25.70
N GLY A 56 10.06 -5.55 26.89
CA GLY A 56 10.82 -5.92 28.06
C GLY A 56 11.58 -7.24 27.87
N SER A 57 12.75 -7.35 28.51
CA SER A 57 13.58 -8.57 28.47
C SER A 57 12.80 -9.82 28.90
N ALA A 58 11.93 -9.70 29.89
CA ALA A 58 11.04 -10.78 30.34
C ALA A 58 10.07 -11.24 29.25
N THR A 59 9.48 -10.32 28.48
CA THR A 59 8.57 -10.66 27.37
C THR A 59 9.29 -11.40 26.25
N ILE A 60 10.50 -10.97 25.92
CA ILE A 60 11.32 -11.61 24.88
C ILE A 60 11.75 -13.00 25.33
N ARG A 61 12.23 -13.16 26.57
CA ARG A 61 12.58 -14.48 27.13
C ARG A 61 11.37 -15.39 27.22
N ARG A 62 10.17 -14.87 27.42
CA ARG A 62 8.94 -15.67 27.39
C ARG A 62 8.59 -16.16 25.98
N GLN A 63 8.78 -15.34 24.95
CA GLN A 63 8.42 -15.69 23.56
C GLN A 63 9.49 -16.51 22.84
N PHE A 64 10.77 -16.25 23.17
CA PHE A 64 11.92 -16.78 22.45
C PHE A 64 12.91 -17.55 23.36
N GLY A 65 12.67 -17.63 24.67
CA GLY A 65 13.51 -18.45 25.56
C GLY A 65 13.11 -19.92 25.50
N ALA A 66 14.09 -20.81 25.63
CA ALA A 66 13.83 -22.25 25.76
C ALA A 66 13.39 -22.59 27.21
N PRO A 67 12.63 -23.69 27.43
CA PRO A 67 12.12 -24.63 26.44
C PRO A 67 10.64 -24.36 26.09
N HIS A 68 10.32 -24.27 24.79
CA HIS A 68 8.95 -24.42 24.31
C HIS A 68 8.69 -25.89 23.92
N PHE A 69 7.43 -26.34 23.99
CA PHE A 69 7.03 -27.76 23.81
C PHE A 69 7.47 -28.42 22.48
N PHE A 70 7.86 -27.64 21.45
CA PHE A 70 8.23 -28.13 20.11
C PHE A 70 9.53 -27.49 19.57
N ASP A 71 10.58 -27.40 20.38
CA ASP A 71 11.87 -26.89 19.91
C ASP A 71 12.67 -28.01 19.19
N ILE A 72 12.64 -28.02 17.85
CA ILE A 72 13.58 -28.80 17.01
C ILE A 72 14.92 -28.05 16.99
N GLY A 73 16.07 -28.72 17.18
CA GLY A 73 17.36 -28.07 17.52
C GLY A 73 17.84 -26.88 16.67
N ILE A 74 17.37 -26.70 15.42
CA ILE A 74 17.65 -25.50 14.60
C ILE A 74 16.86 -24.28 15.12
N ASP A 75 15.59 -24.48 15.49
CA ASP A 75 14.70 -23.46 16.02
C ASP A 75 15.18 -22.94 17.39
N ALA A 76 15.67 -23.86 18.24
CA ALA A 76 16.26 -23.51 19.53
C ALA A 76 17.44 -22.53 19.40
N ARG A 77 18.35 -22.75 18.44
CA ARG A 77 19.51 -21.86 18.20
C ARG A 77 19.10 -20.48 17.70
N ILE A 78 18.08 -20.40 16.84
CA ILE A 78 17.55 -19.13 16.32
C ILE A 78 16.91 -18.34 17.47
N LYS A 79 16.07 -19.01 18.26
CA LYS A 79 15.41 -18.45 19.46
C LYS A 79 16.41 -17.91 20.48
N GLU A 80 17.46 -18.67 20.76
CA GLU A 80 18.53 -18.26 21.66
C GLU A 80 19.29 -17.04 21.12
N SER A 81 19.64 -17.06 19.82
CA SER A 81 20.30 -15.93 19.14
C SER A 81 19.46 -14.66 19.17
N VAL A 82 18.15 -14.75 18.90
CA VAL A 82 17.21 -13.62 18.97
C VAL A 82 17.10 -13.10 20.41
N THR A 83 16.98 -14.00 21.38
CA THR A 83 16.90 -13.63 22.80
C THR A 83 18.17 -12.91 23.24
N GLN A 84 19.34 -13.42 22.88
CA GLN A 84 20.63 -12.82 23.23
C GLN A 84 20.82 -11.47 22.54
N ALA A 85 20.59 -11.40 21.22
CA ALA A 85 20.72 -10.15 20.46
C ALA A 85 19.84 -9.05 21.06
N MET A 86 18.57 -9.38 21.34
CA MET A 86 17.63 -8.41 21.88
C MET A 86 17.96 -8.07 23.34
N THR A 87 18.35 -9.03 24.19
CA THR A 87 18.59 -8.76 25.63
C THR A 87 20.01 -8.30 25.99
N SER A 88 20.92 -8.23 25.02
CA SER A 88 22.34 -7.88 25.24
C SER A 88 22.59 -6.45 25.73
N ARG A 89 21.66 -5.51 25.53
CA ARG A 89 21.82 -4.08 25.87
C ARG A 89 20.66 -3.55 26.68
N TRP A 90 20.92 -2.49 27.44
CA TRP A 90 19.89 -1.67 28.07
C TRP A 90 19.00 -1.04 27.00
N ARG A 91 17.68 -1.11 27.20
CA ARG A 91 16.68 -0.69 26.22
C ARG A 91 15.59 0.14 26.85
N TYR A 92 15.05 1.04 26.05
CA TYR A 92 13.88 1.82 26.39
C TYR A 92 12.62 0.97 26.21
N THR A 93 11.91 0.71 27.30
CA THR A 93 10.69 -0.10 27.33
C THR A 93 9.48 0.77 27.67
N PRO A 94 8.95 1.55 26.71
CA PRO A 94 7.80 2.42 26.95
C PRO A 94 6.55 1.61 27.30
N GLN A 95 5.78 2.10 28.28
CA GLN A 95 4.48 1.56 28.65
C GLN A 95 3.35 2.53 28.29
N GLY A 96 2.12 2.01 28.16
CA GLY A 96 0.94 2.82 27.84
C GLY A 96 1.08 3.64 26.55
N TYR A 97 0.70 4.92 26.60
CA TYR A 97 0.74 5.84 25.46
C TYR A 97 2.14 6.02 24.85
N GLY A 98 3.21 5.88 25.63
CA GLY A 98 4.58 5.96 25.12
C GLY A 98 4.87 4.90 24.04
N ARG A 99 4.25 3.71 24.16
CA ARG A 99 4.42 2.65 23.17
C ARG A 99 3.66 2.94 21.88
N LEU A 100 2.51 3.57 21.96
CA LEU A 100 1.75 4.01 20.79
C LEU A 100 2.52 5.06 19.98
N LEU A 101 3.22 5.98 20.66
CA LEU A 101 4.07 6.96 19.99
C LEU A 101 5.31 6.32 19.34
N VAL A 102 5.97 5.38 20.00
CA VAL A 102 7.21 4.78 19.47
C VAL A 102 6.94 3.72 18.40
N VAL A 103 5.88 2.94 18.53
CA VAL A 103 5.55 1.86 17.59
C VAL A 103 4.52 2.31 16.57
N GLY A 104 3.41 2.90 17.04
CA GLY A 104 2.25 3.22 16.21
C GLY A 104 2.52 4.35 15.22
N VAL A 105 3.09 5.46 15.68
CA VAL A 105 3.33 6.64 14.80
C VAL A 105 4.29 6.32 13.65
N PRO A 106 5.48 5.71 13.88
CA PRO A 106 6.36 5.35 12.77
C PRO A 106 5.74 4.33 11.80
N THR A 107 5.02 3.33 12.33
CA THR A 107 4.30 2.35 11.51
C THR A 107 3.27 3.03 10.61
N PHE A 108 2.48 3.94 11.17
CA PHE A 108 1.49 4.70 10.42
C PHE A 108 2.13 5.59 9.37
N ILE A 109 3.21 6.30 9.70
CA ILE A 109 3.93 7.15 8.75
C ILE A 109 4.46 6.32 7.57
N VAL A 110 5.09 5.17 7.83
CA VAL A 110 5.58 4.27 6.78
C VAL A 110 4.43 3.80 5.88
N PHE A 111 3.31 3.40 6.47
CA PHE A 111 2.14 2.96 5.71
C PHE A 111 1.53 4.10 4.87
N ALA A 112 1.24 5.25 5.48
CA ALA A 112 0.61 6.39 4.82
C ALA A 112 1.49 6.95 3.70
N THR A 113 2.79 7.09 3.94
CA THR A 113 3.74 7.58 2.92
C THR A 113 3.87 6.60 1.75
N SER A 114 3.95 5.30 2.03
CA SER A 114 4.03 4.28 0.98
C SER A 114 2.75 4.22 0.14
N GLU A 115 1.55 4.26 0.74
CA GLU A 115 0.29 4.33 0.01
C GLU A 115 0.22 5.60 -0.86
N HIS A 116 0.54 6.77 -0.29
CA HIS A 116 0.52 8.03 -1.03
C HIS A 116 1.45 8.01 -2.26
N ILE A 117 2.66 7.46 -2.11
CA ILE A 117 3.60 7.29 -3.23
C ILE A 117 3.03 6.37 -4.31
N GLN A 118 2.38 5.27 -3.93
CA GLN A 118 1.80 4.33 -4.89
C GLN A 118 0.59 4.91 -5.62
N GLU A 119 -0.27 5.67 -4.93
CA GLU A 119 -1.37 6.38 -5.58
C GLU A 119 -0.87 7.40 -6.59
N ARG A 120 0.20 8.13 -6.26
CA ARG A 120 0.85 9.04 -7.20
C ARG A 120 1.40 8.32 -8.43
N ARG A 121 1.94 7.11 -8.26
CA ARG A 121 2.41 6.26 -9.37
C ARG A 121 1.24 5.76 -10.23
N ARG A 122 0.13 5.34 -9.61
CA ARG A 122 -1.11 4.92 -10.28
C ARG A 122 -1.67 6.05 -11.16
N LEU A 123 -1.81 7.26 -10.61
CA LEU A 123 -2.29 8.41 -11.38
C LEU A 123 -1.38 8.73 -12.56
N ARG A 124 -0.05 8.70 -12.37
CA ARG A 124 0.91 8.90 -13.47
C ARG A 124 0.80 7.82 -14.55
N ALA A 125 0.48 6.58 -14.17
CA ALA A 125 0.27 5.51 -15.14
C ALA A 125 -0.99 5.78 -15.98
N TYR A 126 -2.10 6.16 -15.34
CA TYR A 126 -3.32 6.55 -16.05
C TYR A 126 -3.11 7.73 -16.99
N VAL A 127 -2.43 8.78 -16.54
CA VAL A 127 -2.14 9.97 -17.36
C VAL A 127 -1.37 9.62 -18.64
N ARG A 128 -0.46 8.65 -18.59
CA ARG A 128 0.32 8.20 -19.76
C ARG A 128 -0.47 7.30 -20.70
N GLN A 129 -1.60 6.77 -20.25
CA GLN A 129 -2.37 5.78 -20.99
C GLN A 129 -3.28 6.46 -22.03
N LYS A 130 -3.31 5.90 -23.25
CA LYS A 130 -4.18 6.36 -24.35
C LYS A 130 -5.53 5.65 -24.32
N THR A 131 -6.20 5.68 -23.18
CA THR A 131 -7.51 5.04 -22.93
C THR A 131 -8.53 6.08 -22.52
N VAL A 132 -9.81 5.70 -22.50
CA VAL A 132 -10.90 6.55 -22.02
C VAL A 132 -10.62 7.06 -20.58
N PHE A 133 -10.15 6.18 -19.69
CA PHE A 133 -9.76 6.56 -18.33
C PHE A 133 -8.51 7.43 -18.29
N GLY A 134 -7.53 7.20 -19.17
CA GLY A 134 -6.33 8.02 -19.24
C GLY A 134 -6.60 9.45 -19.73
N GLU A 135 -7.53 9.62 -20.66
CA GLU A 135 -8.01 10.95 -21.10
C GLU A 135 -8.74 11.68 -19.95
N GLN A 136 -9.64 10.99 -19.25
CA GLN A 136 -10.31 11.56 -18.09
C GLN A 136 -9.32 11.96 -16.99
N ALA A 137 -8.31 11.12 -16.72
CA ALA A 137 -7.26 11.43 -15.76
C ALA A 137 -6.40 12.65 -16.18
N ARG A 138 -6.04 12.76 -17.47
CA ARG A 138 -5.32 13.93 -18.01
C ARG A 138 -6.12 15.22 -17.83
N ARG A 139 -7.40 15.20 -18.17
CA ARG A 139 -8.28 16.35 -18.01
C ARG A 139 -8.45 16.77 -16.56
N LEU A 140 -8.64 15.82 -15.64
CA LEU A 140 -8.72 16.11 -14.21
C LEU A 140 -7.43 16.76 -13.67
N VAL A 141 -6.27 16.35 -14.18
CA VAL A 141 -4.96 16.93 -13.83
C VAL A 141 -4.81 18.35 -14.39
N GLU A 142 -5.24 18.57 -15.64
CA GLU A 142 -5.08 19.84 -16.35
C GLU A 142 -6.10 20.91 -15.93
N SER A 143 -7.38 20.56 -15.85
CA SER A 143 -8.47 21.51 -15.56
C SER A 143 -8.64 21.76 -14.07
N GLY A 144 -8.30 20.78 -13.22
CA GLY A 144 -8.58 20.81 -11.78
C GLY A 144 -10.07 20.88 -11.43
N LYS A 145 -10.97 20.82 -12.42
CA LYS A 145 -12.43 20.85 -12.24
C LYS A 145 -13.00 19.45 -12.34
N ILE A 146 -13.92 19.14 -11.43
CA ILE A 146 -14.66 17.89 -11.41
C ILE A 146 -15.88 18.07 -12.31
N GLU A 147 -15.67 17.89 -13.61
CA GLU A 147 -16.75 17.90 -14.60
C GLU A 147 -16.99 16.46 -15.07
N GLU A 148 -18.24 15.99 -14.98
CA GLU A 148 -18.62 14.66 -15.46
C GLU A 148 -18.73 14.69 -16.98
N TYR A 149 -17.74 14.10 -17.65
CA TYR A 149 -17.78 13.94 -19.10
C TYR A 149 -18.40 12.59 -19.48
N LEU A 150 -19.22 12.60 -20.53
CA LEU A 150 -19.72 11.37 -21.15
C LEU A 150 -18.58 10.67 -21.90
N PRO A 151 -18.44 9.35 -21.77
CA PRO A 151 -17.39 8.58 -22.43
C PRO A 151 -17.48 8.63 -23.97
N VAL A 152 -18.66 8.95 -24.52
CA VAL A 152 -18.91 9.09 -25.97
C VAL A 152 -18.28 10.37 -26.55
N ASN A 153 -18.10 11.41 -25.73
CA ASN A 153 -17.46 12.67 -26.14
C ASN A 153 -15.93 12.63 -26.07
N ILE A 154 -15.38 11.50 -25.63
CA ILE A 154 -13.95 11.28 -25.55
C ILE A 154 -13.55 10.65 -26.87
N HIS A 155 -12.90 11.42 -27.75
CA HIS A 155 -12.13 10.91 -28.90
C HIS A 155 -10.99 10.04 -28.39
N SER A 156 -11.35 8.89 -27.82
CA SER A 156 -10.43 7.85 -27.43
C SER A 156 -9.93 7.23 -28.72
N THR A 157 -8.61 7.12 -28.85
CA THR A 157 -7.96 6.25 -29.81
C THR A 157 -8.25 4.80 -29.43
N LEU A 158 -9.53 4.39 -29.45
CA LEU A 158 -9.90 2.99 -29.35
C LEU A 158 -9.33 2.31 -30.60
N PRO A 159 -8.61 1.18 -30.45
CA PRO A 159 -8.20 0.40 -31.60
C PRO A 159 -9.43 0.00 -32.42
N GLN A 160 -9.29 -0.01 -33.74
CA GLN A 160 -10.42 -0.02 -34.68
C GLN A 160 -11.35 -1.24 -34.52
N ASN A 161 -10.81 -2.35 -34.00
CA ASN A 161 -11.55 -3.55 -33.63
C ASN A 161 -12.54 -3.35 -32.47
N GLN A 162 -12.27 -2.43 -31.54
CA GLN A 162 -13.16 -2.13 -30.41
C GLN A 162 -14.21 -1.07 -30.74
N LYS A 163 -14.01 -0.27 -31.80
CA LYS A 163 -14.98 0.74 -32.25
C LYS A 163 -16.27 0.12 -32.78
N GLN A 164 -16.20 -1.07 -33.39
CA GLN A 164 -17.35 -1.74 -34.00
C GLN A 164 -18.38 -2.25 -32.97
N LEU A 165 -17.99 -2.45 -31.71
CA LEU A 165 -18.91 -2.88 -30.65
C LEU A 165 -19.78 -1.73 -30.09
N TYR A 166 -19.53 -0.49 -30.53
CA TYR A 166 -20.18 0.71 -30.01
C TYR A 166 -20.83 1.58 -31.11
N ALA A 167 -20.95 1.06 -32.33
CA ALA A 167 -21.70 1.68 -33.43
C ALA A 167 -23.15 1.19 -33.44
#